data_AF-A0A164PK18-F1
#
_entry.id   AF-A0A164PK18-F1
#
_cell.length_a   1.000
_cell.length_b   1.000
_cell.length_c   1.000
_cell.angle_alpha   90.00
_cell.angle_beta   90.00
_cell.angle_gamma   90.00
#
_symmetry.space_group_name_H-M   'P 1'
#
loop_
_entity.id
_entity.type
_entity.pdbx_description
1 polymer ?
#
loop_
_entity_poly.entity_id
_entity_poly.type
_entity_poly.pdbx_seq_one_letter_code
_entity_poly.pdbx_strand_id
1 'polypeptide(L)'
;MQMIAVLLVCLATANAYVMPASYLVRTPAHDSAIIKSDRLGGNFAYSTVEGHAYAAVTPVVQRVLTPVGYSHHAISSPSFAYPYATHQFVAPVETAKTVETAKTLPLTYPYAGYPLVVA
;
A
#
# COMPACT_ATOMS: atom_id res chain seq x y z
N MET A 1 20.10 20.54 33.65
CA MET A 1 21.11 19.66 33.02
C MET A 1 20.66 18.20 32.97
N GLN A 2 20.39 17.53 34.10
CA GLN A 2 19.99 16.11 34.13
C GLN A 2 18.71 15.75 33.35
N MET A 3 17.65 16.55 33.43
CA MET A 3 16.39 16.26 32.71
C MET A 3 16.55 16.27 31.19
N ILE A 4 17.40 17.15 30.66
CA ILE A 4 17.71 17.22 29.22
C ILE A 4 18.51 15.98 28.80
N ALA A 5 19.47 15.55 29.62
CA ALA A 5 20.23 14.33 29.35
C ALA A 5 19.32 13.09 29.30
N VAL A 6 18.36 12.97 30.23
CA VAL A 6 17.38 11.88 30.23
C VAL A 6 16.49 11.89 28.98
N LEU A 7 15.99 13.08 28.58
CA LEU A 7 15.19 13.22 27.37
C LEU A 7 15.96 12.78 26.12
N LEU A 8 17.23 13.20 25.99
CA LEU A 8 18.07 12.86 24.84
C LEU A 8 18.36 11.35 24.77
N VAL A 9 18.59 10.71 25.92
CA VAL A 9 18.77 9.25 26.00
C VAL A 9 17.49 8.52 25.58
N CYS A 10 16.33 8.92 26.12
CA CYS A 10 15.05 8.32 25.74
C CYS A 10 14.78 8.45 24.23
N LEU A 11 15.04 9.63 23.66
CA LEU A 11 14.84 9.88 22.23
C LEU A 11 15.78 9.03 21.37
N ALA A 12 17.05 8.90 21.76
CA ALA A 12 18.01 8.03 21.06
C ALA A 12 17.58 6.55 21.12
N THR A 13 17.15 6.06 22.28
CA THR A 13 16.70 4.67 22.45
C THR A 13 15.42 4.36 21.68
N ALA A 14 14.47 5.30 21.61
CA ALA A 14 13.24 5.11 20.85
C ALA A 14 13.51 5.00 19.34
N ASN A 15 14.39 5.85 18.79
CA ASN A 15 14.74 5.82 17.38
C ASN A 15 15.50 4.54 16.98
N ALA A 16 16.39 4.04 17.86
CA ALA A 16 17.12 2.80 17.64
C ALA A 16 16.22 1.55 17.60
N TYR A 17 15.04 1.60 18.22
CA TYR A 17 14.06 0.51 18.19
C TYR A 17 13.18 0.55 16.93
N VAL A 18 12.87 1.76 16.44
CA VAL A 18 11.95 1.96 15.31
C VAL A 18 12.67 1.80 13.96
N MET A 19 13.95 2.15 13.88
CA MET A 19 14.76 2.01 12.66
C MET A 19 15.60 0.74 12.73
N PRO A 20 15.41 -0.23 11.84
CA PRO A 20 16.23 -1.42 11.85
C PRO A 20 17.69 -1.06 11.49
N ALA A 21 18.63 -1.67 12.20
CA ALA A 21 20.05 -1.43 11.97
C ALA A 21 20.46 -1.89 10.56
N SER A 22 21.28 -1.09 9.89
CA SER A 22 21.95 -1.50 8.65
C SER A 22 22.88 -2.68 8.92
N TYR A 23 22.89 -3.65 8.01
CA TYR A 23 23.79 -4.79 8.09
C TYR A 23 24.54 -4.98 6.77
N LEU A 24 25.72 -5.57 6.85
CA LEU A 24 26.55 -5.85 5.68
C LEU A 24 26.17 -7.21 5.09
N VAL A 25 25.92 -7.22 3.78
CA VAL A 25 25.66 -8.44 3.01
C VAL A 25 26.71 -8.57 1.92
N ARG A 26 27.12 -9.81 1.61
CA ARG A 26 27.98 -10.08 0.47
C ARG A 26 27.35 -9.56 -0.82
N THR A 27 28.17 -8.94 -1.66
CA THR A 27 27.72 -8.46 -2.97
C THR A 27 28.62 -9.01 -4.06
N PRO A 28 28.45 -10.29 -4.45
CA PRO A 28 29.32 -10.96 -5.42
C PRO A 28 29.39 -10.26 -6.78
N ALA A 29 28.36 -9.51 -7.15
CA ALA A 29 28.34 -8.71 -8.38
C ALA A 29 29.41 -7.59 -8.41
N HIS A 30 30.00 -7.25 -7.27
CA HIS A 30 31.07 -6.27 -7.14
C HIS A 30 32.39 -6.91 -6.66
N ASP A 31 32.43 -8.24 -6.52
CA ASP A 31 33.67 -8.93 -6.19
C ASP A 31 34.64 -8.79 -7.37
N SER A 32 35.91 -8.55 -7.06
CA SER A 32 36.97 -8.45 -8.06
C SER A 32 38.13 -9.35 -7.70
N ALA A 33 38.86 -9.81 -8.70
CA ALA A 33 40.08 -10.56 -8.49
C ALA A 33 41.13 -10.13 -9.50
N ILE A 34 42.38 -10.05 -9.05
CA ILE A 34 43.53 -9.76 -9.91
C ILE A 34 44.45 -10.97 -9.89
N ILE A 35 44.74 -11.50 -11.07
CA ILE A 35 45.69 -12.59 -11.27
C ILE A 35 46.93 -11.99 -11.94
N LYS A 36 48.10 -12.24 -11.35
CA LYS A 36 49.39 -11.82 -11.88
C LYS A 36 50.25 -13.04 -12.14
N SER A 37 51.03 -12.97 -13.22
CA SER A 37 52.07 -13.93 -13.53
C SER A 37 53.38 -13.20 -13.75
N ASP A 38 54.46 -13.74 -13.16
CA ASP A 38 55.80 -13.22 -13.28
C ASP A 38 56.79 -14.34 -13.63
N ARG A 39 57.95 -13.97 -14.17
CA ARG A 39 59.06 -14.90 -14.41
C ARG A 39 60.10 -14.72 -13.32
N LEU A 40 60.21 -15.69 -12.43
CA LEU A 40 61.20 -15.67 -11.34
C LEU A 40 62.21 -16.80 -11.55
N GLY A 41 63.48 -16.45 -11.80
CA GLY A 41 64.57 -17.43 -11.92
C GLY A 41 64.39 -18.47 -13.03
N GLY A 42 63.65 -18.16 -14.11
CA GLY A 42 63.38 -19.08 -15.22
C GLY A 42 62.06 -19.87 -15.10
N ASN A 43 61.36 -19.80 -13.96
CA ASN A 43 60.04 -20.42 -13.78
C ASN A 43 58.90 -19.38 -13.82
N PHE A 44 57.66 -19.82 -14.03
CA PHE A 44 56.48 -18.96 -13.87
C PHE A 44 56.03 -18.95 -12.42
N ALA A 45 55.90 -17.76 -11.83
CA ALA A 45 55.27 -17.52 -10.54
C ALA A 45 53.90 -16.89 -10.77
N TYR A 46 52.91 -17.28 -9.96
CA TYR A 46 51.55 -16.75 -10.02
C TYR A 46 51.15 -16.19 -8.66
N SER A 47 50.40 -15.10 -8.67
CA SER A 47 49.80 -14.51 -7.47
C SER A 47 48.36 -14.11 -7.76
N THR A 48 47.49 -14.28 -6.76
CA THR A 48 46.10 -13.85 -6.81
C THR A 48 45.81 -12.90 -5.66
N VAL A 49 44.99 -11.88 -5.92
CA VAL A 49 44.45 -10.98 -4.91
C VAL A 49 42.95 -10.90 -5.12
N GLU A 50 42.19 -11.26 -4.10
CA GLU A 50 40.72 -11.24 -4.12
C GLU A 50 40.20 -10.03 -3.33
N GLY A 51 39.30 -9.27 -3.95
CA GLY A 51 38.60 -8.14 -3.38
C GLY A 51 37.13 -8.49 -3.21
N HIS A 52 36.77 -9.08 -2.07
CA HIS A 52 35.37 -9.36 -1.72
C HIS A 52 34.63 -8.08 -1.35
N ALA A 53 33.46 -7.89 -1.96
CA ALA A 53 32.61 -6.73 -1.76
C ALA A 53 31.46 -7.03 -0.80
N TYR A 54 31.11 -6.00 -0.04
CA TYR A 54 29.98 -5.98 0.87
C TYR A 54 29.20 -4.69 0.65
N ALA A 55 27.88 -4.80 0.62
CA ALA A 55 26.98 -3.65 0.60
C ALA A 55 26.26 -3.52 1.94
N ALA A 56 26.05 -2.28 2.36
CA ALA A 56 25.18 -1.97 3.49
C ALA A 56 23.72 -2.05 3.02
N VAL A 57 22.95 -2.92 3.66
CA VAL A 57 21.51 -3.05 3.46
C VAL A 57 20.81 -2.43 4.66
N THR A 58 20.03 -1.38 4.39
CA THR A 58 19.16 -0.74 5.39
C THR A 58 17.71 -1.08 5.05
N PRO A 59 17.02 -1.89 5.86
CA PRO A 59 15.63 -2.23 5.55
C PRO A 59 14.72 -1.01 5.74
N VAL A 60 13.75 -0.86 4.84
CA VAL A 60 12.75 0.20 4.90
C VAL A 60 11.49 -0.35 5.55
N VAL A 61 11.10 0.23 6.68
CA VAL A 61 9.84 -0.10 7.36
C VAL A 61 8.76 0.84 6.85
N GLN A 62 7.79 0.29 6.10
CA GLN A 62 6.65 1.05 5.59
C GLN A 62 5.34 0.46 6.10
N ARG A 63 4.45 1.31 6.63
CA ARG A 63 3.08 0.92 6.95
C ARG A 63 2.24 0.90 5.68
N VAL A 64 1.84 -0.28 5.23
CA VAL A 64 0.87 -0.44 4.14
C VAL A 64 -0.53 -0.53 4.76
N LEU A 65 -1.39 0.46 4.49
CA LEU A 65 -2.80 0.42 4.89
C LEU A 65 -3.59 -0.30 3.80
N THR A 66 -4.06 -1.51 4.08
CA THR A 66 -4.98 -2.23 3.20
C THR A 66 -6.42 -2.01 3.68
N PRO A 67 -7.29 -1.33 2.89
CA PRO A 67 -8.68 -1.15 3.27
C PRO A 67 -9.40 -2.50 3.21
N VAL A 68 -10.18 -2.82 4.25
CA VAL A 68 -11.07 -3.97 4.29
C VAL A 68 -12.49 -3.47 4.04
N GLY A 69 -13.07 -3.86 2.90
CA GLY A 69 -14.47 -3.59 2.59
C GLY A 69 -15.38 -4.62 3.25
N TYR A 70 -16.44 -4.16 3.93
CA TYR A 70 -17.51 -5.02 4.42
C TYR A 70 -18.78 -4.77 3.61
N SER A 71 -19.44 -5.85 3.19
CA SER A 71 -20.75 -5.78 2.57
C SER A 71 -21.81 -5.98 3.64
N HIS A 72 -22.73 -5.03 3.78
CA HIS A 72 -23.91 -5.18 4.60
C HIS A 72 -25.09 -5.57 3.72
N HIS A 73 -25.84 -6.59 4.13
CA HIS A 73 -27.13 -6.90 3.52
C HIS A 73 -28.20 -6.03 4.17
N ALA A 74 -28.94 -5.27 3.37
CA ALA A 74 -30.09 -4.52 3.85
C ALA A 74 -31.19 -5.51 4.26
N ILE A 75 -31.57 -5.51 5.54
CA ILE A 75 -32.77 -6.21 5.99
C ILE A 75 -33.95 -5.33 5.57
N SER A 76 -34.95 -5.92 4.91
CA SER A 76 -36.18 -5.20 4.55
C SER A 76 -36.82 -4.61 5.80
N SER A 77 -37.04 -3.29 5.81
CA SER A 77 -37.78 -2.63 6.88
C SER A 77 -39.20 -3.20 6.94
N PRO A 78 -39.71 -3.62 8.10
CA PRO A 78 -41.09 -4.05 8.20
C PRO A 78 -42.01 -2.87 7.83
N SER A 79 -42.82 -3.06 6.80
CA SER A 79 -43.87 -2.11 6.43
C SER A 79 -44.99 -2.19 7.48
N PHE A 80 -45.10 -1.18 8.32
CA PHE A 80 -46.29 -1.00 9.16
C PHE A 80 -47.31 -0.16 8.37
N ALA A 81 -48.41 -0.79 7.99
CA ALA A 81 -49.54 -0.11 7.37
C ALA A 81 -50.31 0.65 8.46
N TYR A 82 -49.99 1.93 8.63
CA TYR A 82 -50.89 2.86 9.31
C TYR A 82 -51.78 3.52 8.25
N PRO A 83 -53.11 3.51 8.42
CA PRO A 83 -53.96 4.32 7.56
C PRO A 83 -53.63 5.81 7.79
N TYR A 84 -53.64 6.58 6.71
CA TYR A 84 -53.56 8.04 6.58
C TYR A 84 -52.23 8.77 6.89
N ALA A 85 -51.58 9.19 5.79
CA ALA A 85 -51.06 10.54 5.49
C ALA A 85 -49.78 10.41 4.66
N THR A 86 -49.90 10.56 3.34
CA THR A 86 -48.76 10.61 2.43
C THR A 86 -47.99 11.92 2.64
N HIS A 87 -46.99 11.92 3.50
CA HIS A 87 -45.92 12.92 3.42
C HIS A 87 -44.93 12.47 2.36
N GLN A 88 -45.11 12.93 1.13
CA GLN A 88 -44.07 12.80 0.11
C GLN A 88 -42.87 13.61 0.58
N PHE A 89 -41.77 12.95 0.92
CA PHE A 89 -40.49 13.62 1.07
C PHE A 89 -40.04 14.03 -0.34
N VAL A 90 -40.33 15.29 -0.70
CA VAL A 90 -39.74 15.92 -1.87
C VAL A 90 -38.26 16.11 -1.57
N ALA A 91 -37.39 15.40 -2.28
CA ALA A 91 -35.96 15.65 -2.23
C ALA A 91 -35.72 17.14 -2.58
N PRO A 92 -34.83 17.86 -1.87
CA PRO A 92 -34.49 19.21 -2.24
C PRO A 92 -34.01 19.24 -3.69
N VAL A 93 -34.59 20.13 -4.49
CA VAL A 93 -34.10 20.40 -5.84
C VAL A 93 -32.70 21.01 -5.70
N GLU A 94 -31.66 20.23 -5.99
CA GLU A 94 -30.36 20.82 -6.27
C GLU A 94 -30.50 21.68 -7.53
N THR A 95 -30.28 22.98 -7.37
CA THR A 95 -30.23 23.91 -8.48
C THR A 95 -28.99 23.58 -9.29
N ALA A 96 -29.18 22.85 -10.39
CA ALA A 96 -28.09 22.53 -11.32
C ALA A 96 -27.48 23.84 -11.83
N LYS A 97 -26.25 24.15 -11.42
CA LYS A 97 -25.41 25.07 -12.18
C LYS A 97 -25.16 24.43 -13.53
N THR A 98 -25.56 25.13 -14.60
CA THR A 98 -25.16 24.79 -15.95
C THR A 98 -23.63 24.69 -16.01
N VAL A 99 -23.10 23.59 -16.56
CA VAL A 99 -22.05 23.55 -17.60
C VAL A 99 -21.63 22.07 -17.86
N GLU A 100 -22.11 21.60 -19.01
CA GLU A 100 -21.45 20.77 -20.05
C GLU A 100 -20.86 19.36 -19.77
N THR A 101 -21.58 18.38 -20.35
CA THR A 101 -21.09 17.39 -21.32
C THR A 101 -20.10 16.30 -20.87
N ALA A 102 -20.64 15.11 -20.56
CA ALA A 102 -20.08 13.85 -21.05
C ALA A 102 -21.19 12.80 -21.25
N LYS A 103 -21.28 12.33 -22.49
CA LYS A 103 -22.27 11.42 -23.08
C LYS A 103 -22.29 10.04 -22.37
N THR A 104 -23.40 9.67 -21.74
CA THR A 104 -23.67 8.29 -21.31
C THR A 104 -24.63 7.59 -22.28
N LEU A 105 -24.18 6.45 -22.80
CA LEU A 105 -24.95 5.53 -23.63
C LEU A 105 -26.07 4.84 -22.81
N PRO A 106 -27.16 4.39 -23.44
CA PRO A 106 -28.37 3.98 -22.73
C PRO A 106 -28.21 2.59 -22.11
N LEU A 107 -28.35 2.48 -20.78
CA LEU A 107 -28.59 1.19 -20.14
C LEU A 107 -30.09 0.91 -20.11
N THR A 108 -30.56 0.30 -21.20
CA THR A 108 -31.77 -0.50 -21.23
C THR A 108 -31.59 -1.70 -20.30
N TYR A 109 -32.48 -1.87 -19.32
CA TYR A 109 -32.90 -3.21 -18.90
C TYR A 109 -34.42 -3.23 -18.65
N PRO A 110 -35.15 -4.12 -19.34
CA PRO A 110 -36.54 -4.38 -19.06
C PRO A 110 -36.63 -5.36 -17.88
N TYR A 111 -37.55 -5.17 -16.96
CA TYR A 111 -38.15 -6.33 -16.33
C TYR A 111 -39.63 -6.12 -16.10
N ALA A 112 -40.37 -7.02 -16.72
CA ALA A 112 -41.81 -7.04 -16.82
C ALA A 112 -42.44 -7.19 -15.44
N GLY A 113 -43.38 -6.29 -15.14
CA GLY A 113 -44.40 -6.58 -14.14
C GLY A 113 -45.26 -7.74 -14.65
N TYR A 114 -45.42 -8.76 -13.82
CA TYR A 114 -46.59 -9.63 -13.94
C TYR A 114 -47.81 -8.87 -13.44
N PRO A 115 -48.95 -8.95 -14.14
CA PRO A 115 -50.23 -8.96 -13.45
C PRO A 115 -50.93 -10.31 -13.61
N LEU A 116 -51.25 -10.87 -12.44
CA LEU A 116 -52.52 -11.49 -12.04
C LEU A 116 -53.31 -12.30 -13.08
N VAL A 117 -53.42 -13.60 -12.77
CA VAL A 117 -54.57 -14.44 -13.13
C VAL A 117 -55.83 -13.80 -12.56
N VAL A 118 -56.75 -13.43 -13.45
CA VAL A 118 -58.17 -13.23 -13.14
C VAL A 118 -58.89 -14.49 -13.61
N ALA A 119 -59.87 -14.91 -12.81
CA ALA A 119 -60.63 -16.17 -12.88
C ALA A 119 -61.09 -16.59 -14.27
#